data_AF-F0U6F5-F1
#
_entry.id   AF-F0U6F5-F1
#
_cell.length_a   1.000
_cell.length_b   1.000
_cell.length_c   1.000
_cell.angle_alpha   90.00
_cell.angle_beta   90.00
_cell.angle_gamma   90.00
#
_symmetry.space_group_name_H-M   'P 1'
#
loop_
_entity.id
_entity.type
_entity.pdbx_description
1 polymer ?
#
loop_
_entity_poly.entity_id
_entity_poly.type
_entity_poly.pdbx_seq_one_letter_code
_entity_poly.pdbx_strand_id
1 'polypeptide(L)'
;MADSEPSYIDYEAFLDPSFSPSAFANTLVTSTNNPSDTPLDLSTPLSRVLFDIQEIDTHIHTLATKSALPLLTHTRGQTDAGQRVLEAVEGQVSALRDGYRRLEKDVLERWESAEEVRGAAERSWATVRLARAVGRCLVLGRQLEGQMLELTGRPVGAGPDSGSSLVVEDHRALVRASNTLLMLRRMFTTTEDEECFGLDRVKVIRTLRSDLISPAESAVKARATQIINKFSLSSLAMDTGGVGSAVGGSGTQLQAPGASTFAQAEDAKSRITSAITALYLLSPTPHTSILASEFQPELLLVTLKGYIHTCLTSSLASLSRSLSMLPTLDRTLQETSAKCQNIMAFEALLETIKPPAHPFLNYNYPSLSIHSEATTRPTSNPSIKVKDNLLQPLLQCLDTSSLPSYFWRSLASSLSTRVQEIINRGGVSARTLRSNRERLREQLRECVLRGSHLPNNSVTRLGGSTGPIVVGNWEREAAVMNPTLEKANKDIFTMIGECGLAHN
;
A
#
# COMPACT_ATOMS: atom_id res chain seq x y z
N MET A 1 54.63 -69.42 -53.39
CA MET A 1 54.47 -70.14 -54.66
C MET A 1 55.41 -71.33 -54.61
N ALA A 2 54.88 -72.47 -54.17
CA ALA A 2 55.55 -73.75 -54.29
C ALA A 2 54.85 -74.47 -55.44
N ASP A 3 55.63 -74.93 -56.40
CA ASP A 3 55.15 -75.60 -57.60
C ASP A 3 54.24 -76.77 -57.21
N SER A 4 52.98 -76.72 -57.67
CA SER A 4 52.01 -77.78 -57.49
C SER A 4 52.47 -78.98 -58.32
N GLU A 5 52.97 -80.02 -57.64
CA GLU A 5 53.02 -81.36 -58.23
C GLU A 5 51.65 -81.67 -58.86
N PRO A 6 51.59 -82.28 -60.05
CA PRO A 6 50.33 -82.58 -60.71
C PRO A 6 49.52 -83.54 -59.83
N SER A 7 48.60 -82.98 -59.06
CA SER A 7 47.68 -83.74 -58.21
C SER A 7 46.75 -84.54 -59.11
N TYR A 8 46.67 -85.84 -58.86
CA TYR A 8 45.75 -86.75 -59.54
C TYR A 8 44.29 -86.53 -59.11
N ILE A 9 44.09 -85.69 -58.09
CA ILE A 9 42.82 -85.29 -57.52
C ILE A 9 42.44 -83.88 -57.97
N ASP A 10 41.20 -83.75 -58.44
CA ASP A 10 40.56 -82.48 -58.78
C ASP A 10 40.03 -81.79 -57.50
N TYR A 11 40.91 -81.07 -56.80
CA TYR A 11 40.55 -80.33 -55.59
C TYR A 11 39.58 -79.17 -55.87
N GLU A 12 39.54 -78.64 -57.10
CA GLU A 12 38.64 -77.53 -57.46
C GLU A 12 37.19 -78.01 -57.48
N ALA A 13 36.93 -79.20 -58.01
CA ALA A 13 35.61 -79.82 -57.97
C ALA A 13 35.12 -80.09 -56.53
N PHE A 14 36.02 -80.42 -55.60
CA PHE A 14 35.67 -80.71 -54.18
C PHE A 14 35.50 -79.47 -53.30
N LEU A 15 36.18 -78.37 -53.62
CA LEU A 15 36.08 -77.11 -52.88
C LEU A 15 34.98 -76.18 -53.44
N ASP A 16 34.34 -76.55 -54.56
CA ASP A 16 33.22 -75.80 -55.14
C ASP A 16 32.00 -75.81 -54.18
N PRO A 17 31.41 -74.64 -53.86
CA PRO A 17 30.24 -74.55 -52.99
C PRO A 17 28.99 -75.27 -53.53
N SER A 18 28.96 -75.66 -54.82
CA SER A 18 27.90 -76.44 -55.46
C SER A 18 28.17 -77.95 -55.53
N PHE A 19 29.29 -78.42 -54.98
CA PHE A 19 29.66 -79.83 -54.98
C PHE A 19 28.59 -80.69 -54.29
N SER A 20 28.08 -81.70 -55.00
CA SER A 20 27.13 -82.66 -54.43
C SER A 20 27.71 -84.08 -54.49
N PRO A 21 27.88 -84.75 -53.33
CA PRO A 21 28.47 -86.08 -53.27
C PRO A 21 27.73 -87.13 -54.11
N SER A 22 26.39 -87.02 -54.20
CA SER A 22 25.55 -87.95 -54.95
C SER A 22 25.67 -87.78 -56.46
N ALA A 23 25.79 -86.55 -56.97
CA ALA A 23 25.97 -86.31 -58.40
C ALA A 23 27.37 -86.77 -58.84
N PHE A 24 28.40 -86.46 -58.05
CA PHE A 24 29.77 -86.91 -58.32
C PHE A 24 29.86 -88.44 -58.35
N ALA A 25 29.27 -89.13 -57.38
CA ALA A 25 29.22 -90.60 -57.36
C ALA A 25 28.48 -91.16 -58.59
N ASN A 26 27.38 -90.53 -59.00
CA ASN A 26 26.62 -90.94 -60.19
C ASN A 26 27.46 -90.75 -61.48
N THR A 27 28.11 -89.61 -61.63
CA THR A 27 29.02 -89.34 -62.75
C THR A 27 30.14 -90.39 -62.80
N LEU A 28 30.74 -90.74 -61.67
CA LEU A 28 31.79 -91.76 -61.60
C LEU A 28 31.29 -93.14 -62.05
N VAL A 29 30.13 -93.58 -61.55
CA VAL A 29 29.52 -94.87 -61.93
C VAL A 29 29.16 -94.93 -63.43
N THR A 30 28.61 -93.84 -63.97
CA THR A 30 28.28 -93.74 -65.40
C THR A 30 29.52 -93.63 -66.30
N SER A 31 30.64 -93.12 -65.78
CA SER A 31 31.90 -92.99 -66.54
C SER A 31 32.67 -94.31 -66.68
N THR A 32 32.51 -95.22 -65.72
CA THR A 32 33.22 -96.51 -65.70
C THR A 32 32.45 -97.66 -66.33
N ASN A 33 31.12 -97.55 -66.43
CA ASN A 33 30.25 -98.64 -66.89
C ASN A 33 29.57 -98.28 -68.22
N ASN A 34 29.52 -99.24 -69.16
CA ASN A 34 28.72 -99.12 -70.38
C ASN A 34 27.29 -99.61 -70.14
N PRO A 35 26.27 -99.08 -70.86
CA PRO A 35 24.86 -99.43 -70.65
C PRO A 35 24.51 -100.89 -70.97
N SER A 36 25.47 -101.68 -71.47
CA SER A 36 25.33 -103.10 -71.82
C SER A 36 26.08 -104.04 -70.87
N ASP A 37 26.76 -103.54 -69.83
CA ASP A 37 27.46 -104.37 -68.84
C ASP A 37 26.49 -104.94 -67.79
N THR A 38 26.38 -106.26 -67.73
CA THR A 38 25.69 -107.01 -66.66
C THR A 38 26.60 -108.12 -66.14
N PRO A 39 27.05 -108.12 -64.87
CA PRO A 39 26.70 -107.21 -63.78
C PRO A 39 27.46 -105.88 -63.80
N LEU A 40 26.86 -104.85 -63.20
CA LEU A 40 27.42 -103.51 -63.04
C LEU A 40 28.69 -103.54 -62.16
N ASP A 41 29.79 -102.96 -62.64
CA ASP A 41 31.03 -102.87 -61.88
C ASP A 41 31.02 -101.64 -60.96
N LEU A 42 30.76 -101.89 -59.68
CA LEU A 42 30.86 -100.90 -58.60
C LEU A 42 32.23 -100.91 -57.92
N SER A 43 33.06 -101.93 -58.18
CA SER A 43 34.35 -102.08 -57.52
C SER A 43 35.34 -101.03 -58.02
N THR A 44 35.34 -100.74 -59.32
CA THR A 44 36.23 -99.75 -59.93
C THR A 44 35.93 -98.31 -59.46
N PRO A 45 34.68 -97.78 -59.52
CA PRO A 45 34.32 -96.47 -58.94
C PRO A 45 34.64 -96.34 -57.44
N LEU A 46 34.32 -97.37 -56.67
CA LEU A 46 34.54 -97.36 -55.22
C LEU A 46 36.04 -97.34 -54.90
N SER A 47 36.84 -98.15 -55.61
CA SER A 47 38.29 -98.16 -55.45
C SER A 47 38.91 -96.80 -55.76
N ARG A 48 38.37 -96.09 -56.75
CA ARG A 48 38.82 -94.74 -57.11
C ARG A 48 38.51 -93.72 -56.03
N VAL A 49 37.28 -93.68 -55.50
CA VAL A 49 36.90 -92.77 -54.41
C VAL A 49 37.70 -93.06 -53.14
N LEU A 50 37.91 -94.33 -52.80
CA LEU A 50 38.73 -94.71 -51.65
C LEU A 50 40.18 -94.25 -51.82
N PHE A 51 40.74 -94.37 -53.02
CA PHE A 51 42.07 -93.85 -53.32
C PHE A 51 42.12 -92.34 -53.13
N ASP A 52 41.14 -91.60 -53.67
CA ASP A 52 41.08 -90.14 -53.55
C ASP A 52 40.94 -89.69 -52.08
N ILE A 53 40.11 -90.36 -51.27
CA ILE A 53 39.97 -90.07 -49.83
C ILE A 53 41.27 -90.34 -49.09
N GLN A 54 41.92 -91.49 -49.34
CA GLN A 54 43.18 -91.84 -48.71
C GLN A 54 44.28 -90.83 -49.06
N GLU A 55 44.34 -90.38 -50.31
CA GLU A 55 45.29 -89.36 -50.74
C GLU A 55 44.97 -87.98 -50.14
N ILE A 56 43.70 -87.57 -50.03
CA ILE A 56 43.30 -86.35 -49.30
C ILE A 56 43.70 -86.43 -47.83
N ASP A 57 43.38 -87.53 -47.15
CA ASP A 57 43.69 -87.72 -45.72
C ASP A 57 45.20 -87.74 -45.49
N THR A 58 45.97 -88.43 -46.34
CA THR A 58 47.43 -88.43 -46.25
C THR A 58 47.99 -87.05 -46.55
N HIS A 59 47.44 -86.30 -47.51
CA HIS A 59 47.87 -84.94 -47.81
C HIS A 59 47.53 -83.97 -46.67
N ILE A 60 46.32 -84.00 -46.11
CA ILE A 60 45.93 -83.21 -44.94
C ILE A 60 46.80 -83.58 -43.75
N HIS A 61 47.03 -84.88 -43.50
CA HIS A 61 47.89 -85.32 -42.41
C HIS A 61 49.33 -84.83 -42.63
N THR A 62 49.86 -84.92 -43.84
CA THR A 62 51.21 -84.47 -44.19
C THR A 62 51.33 -82.95 -44.08
N LEU A 63 50.34 -82.20 -44.53
CA LEU A 63 50.31 -80.75 -44.44
C LEU A 63 50.16 -80.31 -42.99
N ALA A 64 49.20 -80.87 -42.25
CA ALA A 64 48.99 -80.58 -40.84
C ALA A 64 50.20 -80.96 -39.97
N THR A 65 50.89 -82.06 -40.26
CA THR A 65 52.12 -82.45 -39.54
C THR A 65 53.31 -81.57 -39.92
N LYS A 66 53.52 -81.27 -41.21
CA LYS A 66 54.57 -80.35 -41.67
C LYS A 66 54.35 -78.92 -41.16
N SER A 67 53.11 -78.44 -41.13
CA SER A 67 52.74 -77.09 -40.69
C SER A 67 52.16 -77.05 -39.28
N ALA A 68 52.32 -78.11 -38.48
CA ALA A 68 51.78 -78.19 -37.11
C ALA A 68 52.29 -77.02 -36.26
N LEU A 69 53.60 -76.75 -36.35
CA LEU A 69 54.24 -75.67 -35.62
C LEU A 69 53.71 -74.29 -36.05
N PRO A 70 53.69 -73.91 -37.34
CA PRO A 70 53.05 -72.68 -37.81
C PRO A 70 51.61 -72.49 -37.32
N LEU A 71 50.77 -73.51 -37.42
CA LEU A 71 49.37 -73.44 -36.98
C LEU A 71 49.28 -73.20 -35.47
N LEU A 72 50.02 -73.97 -34.66
CA LEU A 72 50.06 -73.77 -33.21
C LEU A 72 50.61 -72.40 -32.82
N THR A 73 51.64 -71.91 -33.53
CA THR A 73 52.19 -70.57 -33.30
C THR A 73 51.21 -69.46 -33.68
N HIS A 74 50.42 -69.65 -34.75
CA HIS A 74 49.40 -68.70 -35.15
C HIS A 74 48.27 -68.66 -34.13
N THR A 75 47.73 -69.81 -33.74
CA THR A 75 46.67 -69.89 -32.72
C THR A 75 47.15 -69.33 -31.39
N ARG A 76 48.39 -69.64 -30.98
CA ARG A 76 49.01 -69.05 -29.78
C ARG A 76 49.17 -67.54 -29.91
N GLY A 77 49.65 -67.05 -31.05
CA GLY A 77 49.79 -65.61 -31.29
C GLY A 77 48.44 -64.87 -31.25
N GLN A 78 47.38 -65.51 -31.76
CA GLN A 78 46.02 -64.98 -31.72
C GLN A 78 45.45 -64.96 -30.29
N THR A 79 45.66 -66.03 -29.51
CA THR A 79 45.25 -66.06 -28.09
C THR A 79 46.04 -65.03 -27.27
N ASP A 80 47.35 -64.92 -27.48
CA ASP A 80 48.22 -63.97 -26.76
C ASP A 80 47.87 -62.52 -27.13
N ALA A 81 47.49 -62.26 -28.39
CA ALA A 81 47.02 -60.94 -28.82
C ALA A 81 45.64 -60.60 -28.23
N GLY A 82 44.70 -61.55 -28.26
CA GLY A 82 43.38 -61.38 -27.65
C GLY A 82 43.47 -61.13 -26.15
N GLN A 83 44.35 -61.85 -25.46
CA GLN A 83 44.58 -61.69 -24.03
C GLN A 83 45.18 -60.32 -23.70
N ARG A 84 46.17 -59.83 -24.48
CA ARG A 84 46.72 -58.47 -24.30
C ARG A 84 45.66 -57.37 -24.49
N VAL A 85 44.77 -57.51 -25.47
CA VAL A 85 43.68 -56.55 -25.67
C VAL A 85 42.71 -56.59 -24.49
N LEU A 86 42.36 -57.78 -24.02
CA LEU A 86 41.45 -57.96 -22.90
C LEU A 86 42.02 -57.36 -21.61
N GLU A 87 43.29 -57.62 -21.30
CA GLU A 87 44.00 -57.03 -20.16
C GLU A 87 44.05 -55.49 -20.24
N ALA A 88 44.29 -54.93 -21.43
CA ALA A 88 44.29 -53.47 -21.62
C ALA A 88 42.89 -52.85 -21.42
N VAL A 89 41.85 -53.50 -21.93
CA VAL A 89 40.47 -53.04 -21.77
C VAL A 89 40.02 -53.17 -20.31
N GLU A 90 40.32 -54.28 -19.64
CA GLU A 90 40.05 -54.46 -18.21
C GLU A 90 40.79 -53.41 -17.36
N GLY A 91 42.04 -53.09 -17.72
CA GLY A 91 42.79 -52.00 -17.11
C GLY A 91 42.10 -50.63 -17.27
N GLN A 92 41.59 -50.32 -18.46
CA GLN A 92 40.87 -49.06 -18.70
C GLN A 92 39.50 -49.01 -18.01
N VAL A 93 38.75 -50.11 -18.02
CA VAL A 93 37.43 -50.20 -17.38
C VAL A 93 37.57 -50.09 -15.85
N SER A 94 38.58 -50.74 -15.27
CA SER A 94 38.86 -50.61 -13.84
C SER A 94 39.28 -49.18 -13.46
N ALA A 95 40.17 -48.55 -14.24
CA ALA A 95 40.55 -47.15 -14.05
C ALA A 95 39.35 -46.20 -14.15
N LEU A 96 38.45 -46.43 -15.12
CA LEU A 96 37.22 -45.65 -15.28
C LEU A 96 36.27 -45.85 -14.09
N ARG A 97 36.09 -47.09 -13.63
CA ARG A 97 35.26 -47.41 -12.47
C ARG A 97 35.79 -46.74 -11.20
N ASP A 98 37.10 -46.73 -11.01
CA ASP A 98 37.73 -46.02 -9.90
C ASP A 98 37.59 -44.50 -10.04
N GLY A 99 37.69 -43.97 -11.26
CA GLY A 99 37.39 -42.57 -11.57
C GLY A 99 35.95 -42.18 -11.18
N TYR A 100 34.96 -43.00 -11.53
CA TYR A 100 33.56 -42.77 -11.16
C TYR A 100 33.33 -42.86 -9.64
N ARG A 101 33.93 -43.85 -8.97
CA ARG A 101 33.84 -43.95 -7.49
C ARG A 101 34.44 -42.72 -6.81
N ARG A 102 35.56 -42.19 -7.34
CA ARG A 102 36.15 -40.94 -6.83
C ARG A 102 35.22 -39.76 -7.09
N LEU A 103 34.63 -39.65 -8.28
CA LEU A 103 33.70 -38.57 -8.62
C LEU A 103 32.44 -38.60 -7.75
N GLU A 104 31.87 -39.78 -7.53
CA GLU A 104 30.71 -39.98 -6.66
C GLU A 104 31.02 -39.50 -5.23
N LYS A 105 32.15 -39.93 -4.67
CA LYS A 105 32.58 -39.52 -3.33
C LYS A 105 32.93 -38.03 -3.23
N ASP A 106 33.67 -37.49 -4.20
CA ASP A 106 34.19 -36.13 -4.11
C ASP A 106 33.19 -35.07 -4.55
N VAL A 107 32.23 -35.41 -5.41
CA VAL A 107 31.28 -34.44 -5.97
C VAL A 107 29.86 -34.70 -5.52
N LEU A 108 29.33 -35.93 -5.65
CA LEU A 108 27.92 -36.19 -5.32
C LEU A 108 27.68 -36.09 -3.81
N GLU A 109 28.45 -36.80 -2.98
CA GLU A 109 28.28 -36.73 -1.52
C GLU A 109 28.48 -35.30 -0.99
N ARG A 110 29.45 -34.55 -1.55
CA ARG A 110 29.68 -33.15 -1.17
C ARG A 110 28.54 -32.24 -1.61
N TRP A 111 27.99 -32.46 -2.80
CA TRP A 111 26.84 -31.69 -3.29
C TRP A 111 25.59 -31.94 -2.45
N GLU A 112 25.30 -33.20 -2.09
CA GLU A 112 24.19 -33.55 -1.21
C GLU A 112 24.32 -32.85 0.14
N SER A 113 25.51 -32.90 0.75
CA SER A 113 25.77 -32.18 2.00
C SER A 113 25.64 -30.65 1.87
N ALA A 114 26.06 -30.09 0.73
CA ALA A 114 25.94 -28.66 0.46
C ALA A 114 24.49 -28.24 0.25
N GLU A 115 23.66 -29.09 -0.35
CA GLU A 115 22.24 -28.88 -0.57
C GLU A 115 21.46 -28.90 0.76
N GLU A 116 21.81 -29.80 1.67
CA GLU A 116 21.27 -29.80 3.04
C GLU A 116 21.62 -28.50 3.78
N VAL A 117 22.87 -28.04 3.67
CA VAL A 117 23.32 -26.78 4.27
C VAL A 117 22.64 -25.58 3.60
N ARG A 118 22.43 -25.59 2.28
CA ARG A 118 21.66 -24.55 1.57
C ARG A 118 20.24 -24.49 2.10
N GLY A 119 19.56 -25.63 2.22
CA GLY A 119 18.21 -25.70 2.77
C GLY A 119 18.13 -25.28 4.24
N ALA A 120 19.16 -25.55 5.05
CA ALA A 120 19.27 -25.04 6.41
C ALA A 120 19.50 -23.52 6.44
N ALA A 121 20.36 -23.00 5.56
CA ALA A 121 20.66 -21.57 5.42
C ALA A 121 19.42 -20.78 4.99
N GLU A 122 18.67 -21.25 3.99
CA GLU A 122 17.43 -20.62 3.53
C GLU A 122 16.36 -20.57 4.63
N ARG A 123 16.19 -21.68 5.36
CA ARG A 123 15.30 -21.71 6.52
C ARG A 123 15.76 -20.73 7.60
N SER A 124 17.06 -20.67 7.89
CA SER A 124 17.62 -19.73 8.86
C SER A 124 17.47 -18.27 8.43
N TRP A 125 17.60 -17.98 7.13
CA TRP A 125 17.41 -16.64 6.59
C TRP A 125 15.94 -16.24 6.67
N ALA A 126 15.01 -17.14 6.32
CA ALA A 126 13.58 -16.90 6.45
C ALA A 126 13.17 -16.64 7.90
N THR A 127 13.70 -17.40 8.86
CA THR A 127 13.42 -17.17 10.29
C THR A 127 14.00 -15.86 10.79
N VAL A 128 15.23 -15.51 10.41
CA VAL A 128 15.86 -14.23 10.79
C VAL A 128 15.13 -13.03 10.17
N ARG A 129 14.73 -13.13 8.90
CA ARG A 129 13.95 -12.08 8.21
C ARG A 129 12.64 -11.82 8.95
N LEU A 130 11.88 -12.87 9.24
CA LEU A 130 10.63 -12.78 9.99
C LEU A 130 10.86 -12.26 11.41
N ALA A 131 11.88 -12.75 12.12
CA ALA A 131 12.20 -12.32 13.48
C ALA A 131 12.59 -10.83 13.55
N ARG A 132 13.34 -10.31 12.56
CA ARG A 132 13.66 -8.88 12.47
C ARG A 132 12.42 -8.04 12.22
N ALA A 133 11.53 -8.48 11.32
CA ALA A 133 10.28 -7.78 11.07
C ALA A 133 9.37 -7.76 12.32
N VAL A 134 9.24 -8.90 13.01
CA VAL A 134 8.53 -8.99 14.30
C VAL A 134 9.14 -8.03 15.32
N GLY A 135 10.47 -8.04 15.45
CA GLY A 135 11.21 -7.17 16.37
C GLY A 135 10.96 -5.68 16.10
N ARG A 136 11.02 -5.25 14.83
CA ARG A 136 10.68 -3.88 14.43
C ARG A 136 9.24 -3.53 14.78
N CYS A 137 8.28 -4.42 14.51
CA CYS A 137 6.88 -4.20 14.84
C CYS A 137 6.65 -4.06 16.35
N LEU A 138 7.31 -4.87 17.17
CA LEU A 138 7.22 -4.80 18.63
C LEU A 138 7.85 -3.51 19.18
N VAL A 139 9.00 -3.08 18.64
CA VAL A 139 9.65 -1.82 19.03
C VAL A 139 8.77 -0.62 18.68
N LEU A 140 8.18 -0.61 17.48
CA LEU A 140 7.22 0.42 17.07
C LEU A 140 5.95 0.39 17.92
N GLY A 141 5.45 -0.80 18.28
CA GLY A 141 4.32 -0.97 19.20
C GLY A 141 4.61 -0.37 20.58
N ARG A 142 5.78 -0.66 21.14
CA ARG A 142 6.22 -0.06 22.42
C ARG A 142 6.37 1.46 22.32
N GLN A 143 6.88 1.96 21.20
CA GLN A 143 6.97 3.40 20.96
C GLN A 143 5.57 4.04 20.90
N LEU A 144 4.61 3.37 20.25
CA LEU A 144 3.22 3.81 20.19
C LEU A 144 2.57 3.81 21.57
N GLU A 145 2.78 2.79 22.40
CA GLU A 145 2.32 2.76 23.80
C GLU A 145 2.83 3.97 24.59
N GLY A 146 4.12 4.27 24.50
CA GLY A 146 4.71 5.45 25.16
C GLY A 146 4.06 6.75 24.70
N GLN A 147 3.86 6.91 23.38
CA GLN A 147 3.21 8.09 22.81
C GLN A 147 1.72 8.19 23.19
N MET A 148 1.03 7.06 23.34
CA MET A 148 -0.35 7.00 23.81
C MET A 148 -0.48 7.38 25.29
N LEU A 149 0.50 7.03 26.12
CA LEU A 149 0.54 7.44 27.52
C LEU A 149 0.78 8.95 27.65
N GLU A 150 1.65 9.53 26.83
CA GLU A 150 1.86 10.98 26.72
C GLU A 150 0.56 11.69 26.27
N LEU A 151 -0.16 11.11 25.30
CA LEU A 151 -1.45 11.62 24.80
C LEU A 151 -2.60 11.54 25.82
N THR A 152 -2.60 10.51 26.65
CA THR A 152 -3.66 10.28 27.64
C THR A 152 -3.43 11.09 28.93
N GLY A 153 -2.24 11.68 29.08
CA GLY A 153 -1.95 12.63 30.16
C GLY A 153 -2.16 12.02 31.54
N ARG A 154 -1.43 10.95 31.89
CA ARG A 154 -1.39 10.50 33.29
C ARG A 154 -0.43 11.42 34.05
N PRO A 155 -0.83 12.01 35.20
CA PRO A 155 0.09 12.78 36.04
C PRO A 155 1.12 11.82 36.63
N VAL A 156 2.29 11.72 36.00
CA VAL A 156 3.43 11.00 36.58
C VAL A 156 4.09 11.98 37.54
N GLY A 157 3.77 11.86 38.83
CA GLY A 157 4.50 12.53 39.92
C GLY A 157 3.77 13.65 40.65
N ALA A 158 2.48 13.50 41.00
CA ALA A 158 1.80 14.39 41.94
C ALA A 158 1.60 13.69 43.29
N GLY A 159 2.39 14.09 44.28
CA GLY A 159 1.99 13.95 45.68
C GLY A 159 0.73 14.80 45.94
N PRO A 160 0.00 14.55 47.04
CA PRO A 160 -1.36 15.08 47.26
C PRO A 160 -1.46 16.62 47.41
N ASP A 161 -0.35 17.36 47.42
CA ASP A 161 -0.32 18.75 47.91
C ASP A 161 0.07 19.83 46.88
N SER A 162 0.17 19.50 45.57
CA SER A 162 0.46 20.51 44.53
C SER A 162 -0.74 20.77 43.61
N GLY A 163 -1.59 21.72 43.99
CA GLY A 163 -2.86 22.07 43.35
C GLY A 163 -2.80 22.80 42.00
N SER A 164 -1.75 22.67 41.17
CA SER A 164 -1.78 23.23 39.80
C SER A 164 -0.78 22.62 38.83
N SER A 165 -0.88 21.32 38.52
CA SER A 165 -0.26 20.83 37.27
C SER A 165 -1.31 20.87 36.17
N LEU A 166 -1.26 21.91 35.34
CA LEU A 166 -1.90 21.92 34.03
C LEU A 166 -1.54 20.60 33.35
N VAL A 167 -2.54 19.78 33.00
CA VAL A 167 -2.34 18.61 32.15
C VAL A 167 -1.95 19.16 30.78
N VAL A 168 -0.65 19.38 30.58
CA VAL A 168 -0.10 19.80 29.29
C VAL A 168 -0.16 18.57 28.39
N GLU A 169 -1.29 18.41 27.71
CA GLU A 169 -1.43 17.42 26.65
C GLU A 169 -0.43 17.76 25.54
N ASP A 170 0.54 16.88 25.32
CA ASP A 170 1.53 17.06 24.27
C ASP A 170 0.87 16.86 22.90
N HIS A 171 0.41 17.96 22.30
CA HIS A 171 -0.13 17.98 20.95
C HIS A 171 0.87 17.46 19.89
N ARG A 172 2.17 17.49 20.21
CA ARG A 172 3.25 16.87 19.43
C ARG A 172 3.25 15.34 19.51
N ALA A 173 2.81 14.76 20.63
CA ALA A 173 2.67 13.31 20.77
C ALA A 173 1.60 12.76 19.82
N LEU A 174 0.55 13.54 19.51
CA LEU A 174 -0.48 13.19 18.53
C LEU A 174 0.10 12.95 17.13
N VAL A 175 0.96 13.86 16.67
CA VAL A 175 1.60 13.77 15.35
C VAL A 175 2.62 12.62 15.31
N ARG A 176 3.38 12.44 16.40
CA ARG A 176 4.30 11.31 16.53
C ARG A 176 3.57 9.97 16.48
N ALA A 177 2.46 9.84 17.22
CA ALA A 177 1.59 8.66 17.21
C ALA A 177 1.00 8.40 15.81
N SER A 178 0.59 9.45 15.08
CA SER A 178 0.11 9.27 13.71
C SER A 178 1.18 8.74 12.76
N ASN A 179 2.42 9.21 12.88
CA ASN A 179 3.53 8.73 12.06
C ASN A 179 3.93 7.30 12.42
N THR A 180 3.95 6.93 13.71
CA THR A 180 4.25 5.55 14.12
C THR A 180 3.16 4.57 13.68
N LEU A 181 1.88 4.96 13.75
CA LEU A 181 0.76 4.19 13.19
C LEU A 181 0.90 4.00 11.67
N LEU A 182 1.34 5.02 10.94
CA LEU A 182 1.59 4.91 9.51
C LEU A 182 2.76 3.99 9.17
N MET A 183 3.87 4.05 9.93
CA MET A 183 4.98 3.11 9.78
C MET A 183 4.54 1.67 10.05
N LEU A 184 3.72 1.45 11.09
CA LEU A 184 3.14 0.14 11.37
C LEU A 184 2.25 -0.34 10.23
N ARG A 185 1.34 0.50 9.71
CA ARG A 185 0.51 0.18 8.54
C ARG A 185 1.36 -0.17 7.31
N ARG A 186 2.50 0.50 7.12
CA ARG A 186 3.42 0.21 6.00
C ARG A 186 3.99 -1.19 6.14
N MET A 187 4.39 -1.58 7.35
CA MET A 187 4.88 -2.94 7.61
C MET A 187 3.83 -4.03 7.36
N PHE A 188 2.53 -3.72 7.40
CA PHE A 188 1.45 -4.67 7.10
C PHE A 188 1.02 -4.69 5.64
N THR A 189 1.41 -3.69 4.84
CA THR A 189 1.02 -3.55 3.42
C THR A 189 2.14 -3.97 2.47
N THR A 190 3.29 -4.40 3.00
CA THR A 190 4.47 -4.80 2.24
C THR A 190 4.20 -5.98 1.30
N THR A 191 4.69 -5.87 0.07
CA THR A 191 4.62 -6.87 -1.00
C THR A 191 5.58 -8.05 -0.76
N GLU A 192 5.45 -9.13 -1.54
CA GLU A 192 6.11 -10.44 -1.28
C GLU A 192 7.65 -10.39 -1.17
N ASP A 193 8.28 -9.40 -1.81
CA ASP A 193 9.74 -9.22 -1.84
C ASP A 193 10.30 -8.45 -0.63
N GLU A 194 9.44 -7.85 0.20
CA GLU A 194 9.88 -7.03 1.33
C GLU A 194 10.04 -7.85 2.62
N GLU A 195 10.93 -7.36 3.50
CA GLU A 195 11.33 -8.04 4.74
C GLU A 195 10.17 -8.35 5.71
N CYS A 196 9.00 -7.74 5.51
CA CYS A 196 7.83 -7.87 6.38
C CYS A 196 6.77 -8.87 5.87
N PHE A 197 7.03 -9.56 4.75
CA PHE A 197 6.09 -10.56 4.23
C PHE A 197 5.81 -11.68 5.25
N GLY A 198 4.53 -12.01 5.44
CA GLY A 198 4.08 -13.07 6.35
C GLY A 198 3.88 -12.67 7.81
N LEU A 199 4.00 -11.37 8.15
CA LEU A 199 3.81 -10.86 9.52
C LEU A 199 2.45 -11.24 10.13
N ASP A 200 1.38 -11.22 9.34
CA ASP A 200 0.01 -11.50 9.79
C ASP A 200 -0.22 -12.98 10.20
N ARG A 201 0.67 -13.89 9.77
CA ARG A 201 0.63 -15.30 10.18
C ARG A 201 1.05 -15.50 11.63
N VAL A 202 1.80 -14.57 12.21
CA VAL A 202 2.34 -14.66 13.57
C VAL A 202 1.29 -14.22 14.60
N LYS A 203 0.95 -15.10 15.55
CA LYS A 203 -0.09 -14.84 16.56
C LYS A 203 0.15 -13.58 17.38
N VAL A 204 1.40 -13.34 17.81
CA VAL A 204 1.77 -12.16 18.63
C VAL A 204 1.51 -10.85 17.90
N ILE A 205 1.72 -10.83 16.57
CA ILE A 205 1.45 -9.64 15.76
C ILE A 205 -0.06 -9.44 15.59
N ARG A 206 -0.83 -10.51 15.46
CA ARG A 206 -2.29 -10.44 15.42
C ARG A 206 -2.88 -9.90 16.72
N THR A 207 -2.36 -10.34 17.87
CA THR A 207 -2.76 -9.82 19.19
C THR A 207 -2.34 -8.37 19.35
N LEU A 208 -1.12 -7.99 18.94
CA LEU A 208 -0.68 -6.59 18.97
C LEU A 208 -1.58 -5.70 18.08
N ARG A 209 -2.02 -6.22 16.93
CA ARG A 209 -2.94 -5.50 16.02
C ARG A 209 -4.32 -5.29 16.64
N SER A 210 -4.91 -6.32 17.24
CA SER A 210 -6.24 -6.24 17.86
C SER A 210 -6.23 -5.41 19.13
N ASP A 211 -5.21 -5.60 19.97
CA ASP A 211 -5.22 -5.13 21.36
C ASP A 211 -4.56 -3.75 21.51
N LEU A 212 -3.62 -3.41 20.63
CA LEU A 212 -2.92 -2.12 20.67
C LEU A 212 -3.22 -1.24 19.45
N ILE A 213 -2.93 -1.72 18.23
CA ILE A 213 -2.95 -0.84 17.04
C ILE A 213 -4.37 -0.32 16.73
N SER A 214 -5.36 -1.21 16.67
CA SER A 214 -6.76 -0.84 16.39
C SER A 214 -7.33 0.16 17.42
N PRO A 215 -7.22 -0.08 18.74
CA PRO A 215 -7.69 0.89 19.73
C PRO A 215 -6.84 2.17 19.74
N ALA A 216 -5.53 2.09 19.51
CA ALA A 216 -4.66 3.27 19.38
C ALA A 216 -5.10 4.18 18.24
N GLU A 217 -5.39 3.59 17.08
CA GLU A 217 -5.85 4.31 15.92
C GLU A 217 -7.20 4.99 16.17
N SER A 218 -8.15 4.27 16.78
CA SER A 218 -9.45 4.82 17.18
C SER A 218 -9.30 5.97 18.19
N ALA A 219 -8.42 5.81 19.19
CA ALA A 219 -8.16 6.83 20.20
C ALA A 219 -7.54 8.10 19.60
N VAL A 220 -6.54 7.97 18.72
CA VAL A 220 -5.91 9.12 18.03
C VAL A 220 -6.94 9.85 17.17
N LYS A 221 -7.76 9.12 16.40
CA LYS A 221 -8.87 9.72 15.62
C LYS A 221 -9.84 10.46 16.53
N ALA A 222 -10.36 9.81 17.56
CA ALA A 222 -11.35 10.39 18.48
C ALA A 222 -10.81 11.65 19.20
N ARG A 223 -9.53 11.64 19.58
CA ARG A 223 -8.89 12.81 20.20
C ARG A 223 -8.70 13.96 19.21
N ALA A 224 -8.24 13.67 17.98
CA ALA A 224 -8.09 14.70 16.96
C ALA A 224 -9.45 15.32 16.56
N THR A 225 -10.51 14.52 16.45
CA THR A 225 -11.87 15.03 16.19
C THR A 225 -12.38 15.89 17.35
N GLN A 226 -12.10 15.50 18.60
CA GLN A 226 -12.48 16.25 19.79
C GLN A 226 -11.77 17.62 19.86
N ILE A 227 -10.48 17.68 19.52
CA ILE A 227 -9.71 18.94 19.49
C ILE A 227 -10.31 19.91 18.48
N ILE A 228 -10.65 19.44 17.28
CA ILE A 228 -11.28 20.26 16.23
C ILE A 228 -12.68 20.72 16.67
N ASN A 229 -13.49 19.83 17.24
CA ASN A 229 -14.85 20.16 17.66
C ASN A 229 -14.91 21.15 18.83
N LYS A 230 -13.87 21.18 19.67
CA LYS A 230 -13.74 22.16 20.78
C LYS A 230 -13.20 23.52 20.33
N PHE A 231 -12.88 23.69 19.05
CA PHE A 231 -12.31 24.93 18.56
C PHE A 231 -13.24 26.13 18.75
N SER A 232 -12.72 27.19 19.36
CA SER A 232 -13.40 28.46 19.54
C SER A 232 -12.38 29.60 19.61
N LEU A 233 -12.69 30.77 19.05
CA LEU A 233 -11.89 31.98 19.18
C LEU A 233 -11.70 32.39 20.64
N SER A 234 -12.60 32.00 21.54
CA SER A 234 -12.44 32.23 22.99
C SER A 234 -11.19 31.54 23.54
N SER A 235 -10.77 30.41 22.95
CA SER A 235 -9.48 29.75 23.27
C SER A 235 -8.26 30.49 22.71
N LEU A 236 -8.44 31.34 21.70
CA LEU A 236 -7.39 32.17 21.08
C LEU A 236 -7.36 33.61 21.64
N ALA A 237 -8.43 34.04 22.31
CA ALA A 237 -8.72 35.43 22.65
C ALA A 237 -8.92 35.66 24.15
N MET A 238 -8.40 34.81 25.03
CA MET A 238 -8.44 35.06 26.48
C MET A 238 -7.56 36.27 26.86
N ASP A 239 -8.02 37.49 26.53
CA ASP A 239 -7.58 38.74 27.15
C ASP A 239 -8.74 39.76 27.23
N THR A 240 -8.80 40.46 28.35
CA THR A 240 -9.58 41.68 28.64
C THR A 240 -11.10 41.55 28.87
N GLY A 241 -11.47 40.97 30.01
CA GLY A 241 -12.83 41.02 30.55
C GLY A 241 -12.86 41.31 32.05
N GLY A 242 -12.24 42.41 32.48
CA GLY A 242 -12.19 42.81 33.89
C GLY A 242 -11.90 44.30 34.07
N VAL A 243 -12.82 45.16 33.64
CA VAL A 243 -12.83 46.58 34.02
C VAL A 243 -14.15 46.85 34.75
N GLY A 244 -14.09 47.00 36.07
CA GLY A 244 -15.20 47.49 36.88
C GLY A 244 -15.21 47.03 38.34
N SER A 245 -14.66 47.88 39.22
CA SER A 245 -14.85 47.93 40.68
C SER A 245 -14.02 47.02 41.58
N ALA A 246 -12.86 47.52 42.02
CA ALA A 246 -12.52 47.58 43.44
C ALA A 246 -11.41 48.63 43.65
N VAL A 247 -11.74 49.70 44.36
CA VAL A 247 -10.79 50.65 44.91
C VAL A 247 -10.12 50.02 46.14
N GLY A 248 -8.78 50.08 46.19
CA GLY A 248 -8.02 50.08 47.44
C GLY A 248 -7.39 48.74 47.87
N GLY A 249 -6.05 48.69 47.91
CA GLY A 249 -5.32 47.64 48.66
C GLY A 249 -3.91 47.37 48.14
N SER A 250 -2.92 47.99 48.78
CA SER A 250 -1.47 47.82 48.55
C SER A 250 -0.97 46.40 48.85
N GLY A 251 -0.09 45.84 47.99
CA GLY A 251 0.68 44.63 48.30
C GLY A 251 1.44 44.06 47.09
N THR A 252 2.75 44.25 47.06
CA THR A 252 3.73 43.84 46.04
C THR A 252 3.77 42.34 45.72
N GLN A 253 3.53 41.98 44.44
CA GLN A 253 4.21 40.89 43.72
C GLN A 253 4.27 41.25 42.23
N LEU A 254 5.49 41.43 41.70
CA LEU A 254 5.76 41.67 40.28
C LEU A 254 5.62 40.34 39.51
N GLN A 255 4.48 40.16 38.84
CA GLN A 255 4.33 39.19 37.75
C GLN A 255 3.79 39.94 36.52
N ALA A 256 4.55 39.91 35.42
CA ALA A 256 4.21 40.61 34.18
C ALA A 256 2.96 39.98 33.50
N PRO A 257 1.90 40.76 33.18
CA PRO A 257 0.61 40.19 32.74
C PRO A 257 0.41 40.11 31.22
N GLY A 258 1.47 40.14 30.39
CA GLY A 258 1.35 40.17 28.92
C GLY A 258 1.80 38.92 28.15
N ALA A 259 2.57 38.02 28.78
CA ALA A 259 3.23 36.90 28.07
C ALA A 259 2.41 35.59 28.05
N SER A 260 1.55 35.36 29.03
CA SER A 260 0.77 34.11 29.15
C SER A 260 -0.26 33.95 28.02
N THR A 261 -0.82 35.05 27.52
CA THR A 261 -1.96 35.01 26.59
C THR A 261 -1.56 34.78 25.14
N PHE A 262 -0.42 35.34 24.69
CA PHE A 262 0.09 35.07 23.34
C PHE A 262 0.55 33.62 23.21
N ALA A 263 1.28 33.12 24.21
CA ALA A 263 1.72 31.72 24.26
C ALA A 263 0.54 30.74 24.26
N GLN A 264 -0.54 31.03 25.00
CA GLN A 264 -1.77 30.21 25.00
C GLN A 264 -2.49 30.21 23.65
N ALA A 265 -2.55 31.35 22.96
CA ALA A 265 -3.18 31.42 21.64
C ALA A 265 -2.35 30.68 20.57
N GLU A 266 -1.03 30.78 20.63
CA GLU A 266 -0.13 30.02 19.76
C GLU A 266 -0.20 28.52 20.05
N ASP A 267 -0.33 28.13 21.31
CA ASP A 267 -0.53 26.74 21.72
C ASP A 267 -1.90 26.19 21.29
N ALA A 268 -2.97 26.99 21.35
CA ALA A 268 -4.27 26.59 20.80
C ALA A 268 -4.18 26.36 19.27
N LYS A 269 -3.48 27.25 18.55
CA LYS A 269 -3.20 27.10 17.12
C LYS A 269 -2.37 25.84 16.83
N SER A 270 -1.31 25.60 17.59
CA SER A 270 -0.44 24.43 17.43
C SER A 270 -1.21 23.11 17.66
N ARG A 271 -2.13 23.08 18.65
CA ARG A 271 -3.02 21.95 18.91
C ARG A 271 -3.93 21.63 17.72
N ILE A 272 -4.58 22.64 17.15
CA ILE A 272 -5.49 22.44 16.00
C ILE A 272 -4.71 22.01 14.77
N THR A 273 -3.58 22.65 14.47
CA THR A 273 -2.72 22.25 13.34
C THR A 273 -2.25 20.80 13.50
N SER A 274 -1.86 20.39 14.71
CA SER A 274 -1.48 19.00 15.00
C SER A 274 -2.63 18.01 14.82
N ALA A 275 -3.87 18.37 15.21
CA ALA A 275 -5.05 17.53 15.01
C ALA A 275 -5.43 17.40 13.52
N ILE A 276 -5.34 18.50 12.76
CA ILE A 276 -5.57 18.51 11.31
C ILE A 276 -4.53 17.64 10.60
N THR A 277 -3.24 17.81 10.94
CA THR A 277 -2.16 16.99 10.36
C THR A 277 -2.33 15.52 10.72
N ALA A 278 -2.70 15.19 11.96
CA ALA A 278 -2.95 13.81 12.37
C ALA A 278 -4.12 13.18 11.60
N LEU A 279 -5.25 13.87 11.43
CA LEU A 279 -6.39 13.35 10.66
C LEU A 279 -6.08 13.21 9.17
N TYR A 280 -5.30 14.13 8.60
CA TYR A 280 -4.82 14.03 7.22
C TYR A 280 -3.89 12.82 7.05
N LEU A 281 -3.00 12.58 8.01
CA LEU A 281 -2.10 11.42 8.02
C LEU A 281 -2.86 10.10 8.25
N LEU A 282 -3.91 10.09 9.08
CA LEU A 282 -4.69 8.87 9.37
C LEU A 282 -5.78 8.55 8.34
N SER A 283 -6.05 9.43 7.37
CA SER A 283 -7.06 9.17 6.34
C SER A 283 -6.86 7.80 5.68
N PRO A 284 -7.93 7.09 5.34
CA PRO A 284 -7.80 5.82 4.65
C PRO A 284 -7.16 6.05 3.28
N THR A 285 -5.93 5.59 3.11
CA THR A 285 -5.36 5.33 1.79
C THR A 285 -5.66 3.89 1.42
N PRO A 286 -6.11 3.59 0.20
CA PRO A 286 -6.19 2.22 -0.27
C PRO A 286 -4.79 1.59 -0.26
N HIS A 287 -4.74 0.26 -0.24
CA HIS A 287 -3.51 -0.53 -0.06
C HIS A 287 -2.48 -0.40 -1.21
N THR A 288 -2.76 0.43 -2.21
CA THR A 288 -1.90 0.71 -3.38
C THR A 288 -1.43 2.16 -3.37
N SER A 289 -0.21 2.41 -3.85
CA SER A 289 0.36 3.75 -3.95
C SER A 289 -0.47 4.61 -4.92
N ILE A 290 -1.17 5.62 -4.41
CA ILE A 290 -1.92 6.60 -5.21
C ILE A 290 -1.07 7.85 -5.47
N LEU A 291 -1.32 8.51 -6.59
CA LEU A 291 -0.81 9.84 -6.91
C LEU A 291 -1.37 10.88 -5.91
N ALA A 292 -0.53 11.82 -5.48
CA ALA A 292 -0.94 12.86 -4.52
C ALA A 292 -2.15 13.71 -4.97
N SER A 293 -2.44 13.75 -6.28
CA SER A 293 -3.57 14.48 -6.89
C SER A 293 -4.94 13.81 -6.71
N GLU A 294 -5.00 12.50 -6.51
CA GLU A 294 -6.25 11.73 -6.38
C GLU A 294 -6.63 11.48 -4.91
N PHE A 295 -5.74 11.83 -3.97
CA PHE A 295 -5.96 11.59 -2.56
C PHE A 295 -6.98 12.56 -1.96
N GLN A 296 -8.10 12.03 -1.47
CA GLN A 296 -9.09 12.78 -0.72
C GLN A 296 -9.01 12.41 0.76
N PRO A 297 -8.70 13.35 1.67
CA PRO A 297 -8.60 13.07 3.10
C PRO A 297 -9.99 12.96 3.73
N GLU A 298 -10.64 11.80 3.56
CA GLU A 298 -12.04 11.59 3.95
C GLU A 298 -12.29 11.86 5.43
N LEU A 299 -11.43 11.38 6.34
CA LEU A 299 -11.60 11.60 7.79
C LEU A 299 -11.54 13.07 8.16
N LEU A 300 -10.62 13.83 7.57
CA LEU A 300 -10.54 15.26 7.76
C LEU A 300 -11.80 15.92 7.20
N LEU A 301 -12.20 15.61 5.97
CA LEU A 301 -13.38 16.23 5.36
C LEU A 301 -14.67 15.95 6.16
N VAL A 302 -14.87 14.72 6.63
CA VAL A 302 -16.04 14.34 7.46
C VAL A 302 -16.05 15.11 8.78
N THR A 303 -14.91 15.24 9.44
CA THR A 303 -14.82 15.96 10.73
C THR A 303 -15.07 17.45 10.56
N LEU A 304 -14.52 18.05 9.50
CA LEU A 304 -14.73 19.47 9.22
C LEU A 304 -16.18 19.78 8.81
N LYS A 305 -16.80 18.92 7.98
CA LYS A 305 -18.22 19.00 7.67
C LYS A 305 -19.08 18.87 8.94
N GLY A 306 -18.75 17.91 9.80
CA GLY A 306 -19.43 17.69 11.09
C GLY A 306 -19.36 18.90 12.03
N TYR A 307 -18.20 19.56 12.10
CA TYR A 307 -18.03 20.79 12.90
C TYR A 307 -18.92 21.93 12.40
N ILE A 308 -18.91 22.20 11.09
CA ILE A 308 -19.72 23.27 10.48
C ILE A 308 -21.21 22.97 10.67
N HIS A 309 -21.64 21.72 10.46
CA HIS A 309 -23.03 21.31 10.65
C HIS A 309 -23.47 21.46 12.11
N THR A 310 -22.61 21.14 13.06
CA THR A 310 -22.87 21.31 14.50
C THR A 310 -23.01 22.79 14.87
N CYS A 311 -22.14 23.66 14.32
CA CYS A 311 -22.25 25.11 14.48
C CYS A 311 -23.56 25.65 13.91
N LEU A 312 -23.98 25.18 12.73
CA LEU A 312 -25.21 25.58 12.08
C LEU A 312 -26.45 25.15 12.87
N THR A 313 -26.58 23.85 13.17
CA THR A 313 -27.74 23.28 13.87
C THR A 313 -27.90 23.89 15.27
N SER A 314 -26.81 24.08 16.00
CA SER A 314 -26.82 24.74 17.31
C SER A 314 -27.23 26.22 17.22
N SER A 315 -26.76 26.94 16.20
CA SER A 315 -27.13 28.36 15.98
C SER A 315 -28.61 28.48 15.59
N LEU A 316 -29.08 27.64 14.65
CA LEU A 316 -30.49 27.55 14.24
C LEU A 316 -31.39 27.27 15.45
N ALA A 317 -31.08 26.25 16.26
CA ALA A 317 -31.89 25.86 17.40
C ALA A 317 -31.94 26.93 18.51
N SER A 318 -30.88 27.73 18.64
CA SER A 318 -30.83 28.83 19.62
C SER A 318 -31.59 30.06 19.09
N LEU A 319 -31.42 30.36 17.80
CA LEU A 319 -32.09 31.47 17.12
C LEU A 319 -33.61 31.24 17.05
N SER A 320 -34.06 30.02 16.73
CA SER A 320 -35.49 29.65 16.72
C SER A 320 -36.15 29.82 18.08
N ARG A 321 -35.46 29.44 19.17
CA ARG A 321 -35.94 29.66 20.54
C ARG A 321 -35.99 31.14 20.89
N SER A 322 -34.96 31.93 20.58
CA SER A 322 -34.97 33.37 20.86
C SER A 322 -35.99 34.15 20.04
N LEU A 323 -36.37 33.68 18.84
CA LEU A 323 -37.47 34.30 18.08
C LEU A 323 -38.83 34.08 18.74
N SER A 324 -38.99 33.00 19.52
CA SER A 324 -40.17 32.81 20.37
C SER A 324 -40.08 33.57 21.71
N MET A 325 -38.87 33.92 22.15
CA MET A 325 -38.56 34.58 23.43
C MET A 325 -37.60 35.76 23.21
N LEU A 326 -38.16 36.90 22.76
CA LEU A 326 -37.42 38.10 22.35
C LEU A 326 -36.33 38.64 23.33
N PRO A 327 -36.47 38.55 24.67
CA PRO A 327 -35.47 39.09 25.59
C PRO A 327 -34.08 38.45 25.48
N THR A 328 -33.99 37.21 24.96
CA THR A 328 -32.71 36.50 24.84
C THR A 328 -32.07 36.63 23.45
N LEU A 329 -32.71 37.35 22.53
CA LEU A 329 -32.30 37.46 21.13
C LEU A 329 -30.93 38.12 20.95
N ASP A 330 -30.64 39.20 21.67
CA ASP A 330 -29.36 39.89 21.54
C ASP A 330 -28.19 38.95 21.92
N ARG A 331 -28.38 38.18 23.00
CA ARG A 331 -27.43 37.16 23.43
C ARG A 331 -27.25 36.04 22.38
N THR A 332 -28.33 35.52 21.80
CA THR A 332 -28.23 34.45 20.79
C THR A 332 -27.63 34.94 19.47
N LEU A 333 -27.87 36.20 19.09
CA LEU A 333 -27.24 36.84 17.93
C LEU A 333 -25.74 37.04 18.17
N GLN A 334 -25.33 37.48 19.37
CA GLN A 334 -23.91 37.56 19.74
C GLN A 334 -23.24 36.18 19.67
N GLU A 335 -23.84 35.13 20.24
CA GLU A 335 -23.33 33.76 20.17
C GLU A 335 -23.25 33.22 18.72
N THR A 336 -24.22 33.58 17.86
CA THR A 336 -24.23 33.21 16.43
C THR A 336 -23.12 33.92 15.65
N SER A 337 -22.92 35.22 15.90
CA SER A 337 -21.83 35.98 15.30
C SER A 337 -20.46 35.43 15.72
N ALA A 338 -20.29 35.06 16.99
CA ALA A 338 -19.06 34.44 17.50
C ALA A 338 -18.77 33.08 16.85
N LYS A 339 -19.79 32.26 16.61
CA LYS A 339 -19.64 30.99 15.87
C LYS A 339 -19.23 31.21 14.42
N CYS A 340 -19.75 32.24 13.76
CA CYS A 340 -19.32 32.60 12.41
C CYS A 340 -17.85 33.08 12.39
N GLN A 341 -17.45 33.89 13.38
CA GLN A 341 -16.05 34.29 13.55
C GLN A 341 -15.13 33.08 13.80
N ASN A 342 -15.57 32.06 14.53
CA ASN A 342 -14.83 30.81 14.68
C ASN A 342 -14.63 30.11 13.32
N ILE A 343 -15.67 30.06 12.49
CA ILE A 343 -15.59 29.46 11.14
C ILE A 343 -14.62 30.25 10.24
N MET A 344 -14.65 31.59 10.30
CA MET A 344 -13.68 32.44 9.58
C MET A 344 -12.24 32.22 10.05
N ALA A 345 -12.03 32.14 11.36
CA ALA A 345 -10.72 31.86 11.93
C ALA A 345 -10.22 30.48 11.48
N PHE A 346 -11.11 29.51 11.40
CA PHE A 346 -10.81 28.16 10.93
C PHE A 346 -10.45 28.13 9.43
N GLU A 347 -11.17 28.88 8.60
CA GLU A 347 -10.85 29.06 7.17
C GLU A 347 -9.46 29.68 6.98
N ALA A 348 -9.16 30.75 7.71
CA ALA A 348 -7.85 31.40 7.68
C ALA A 348 -6.72 30.44 8.12
N LEU A 349 -6.96 29.60 9.14
CA LEU A 349 -6.00 28.57 9.56
C LEU A 349 -5.76 27.53 8.47
N LEU A 350 -6.81 27.03 7.84
CA LEU A 350 -6.69 26.04 6.75
C LEU A 350 -5.95 26.59 5.52
N GLU A 351 -6.02 27.90 5.26
CA GLU A 351 -5.23 28.54 4.20
C GLU A 351 -3.73 28.58 4.54
N THR A 352 -3.36 28.61 5.83
CA THR A 352 -1.96 28.63 6.27
C THR A 352 -1.29 27.26 6.38
N ILE A 353 -2.08 26.18 6.48
CA ILE A 353 -1.55 24.83 6.68
C ILE A 353 -1.26 24.18 5.32
N LYS A 354 0.03 23.91 5.07
CA LYS A 354 0.48 23.09 3.93
C LYS A 354 0.22 21.60 4.20
N PRO A 355 -0.14 20.81 3.17
CA PRO A 355 -0.33 19.37 3.33
C PRO A 355 0.99 18.70 3.77
N PRO A 356 0.99 17.91 4.86
CA PRO A 356 2.19 17.19 5.28
C PRO A 356 2.51 16.05 4.29
N ALA A 357 3.79 15.70 4.19
CA ALA A 357 4.23 14.58 3.35
C ALA A 357 3.65 13.25 3.87
N HIS A 358 2.86 12.58 3.05
CA HIS A 358 2.21 11.31 3.35
C HIS A 358 3.07 10.14 2.83
N PRO A 359 3.48 9.17 3.68
CA PRO A 359 4.39 8.09 3.30
C PRO A 359 3.88 7.15 2.19
N PHE A 360 2.58 7.15 1.92
CA PHE A 360 1.92 6.28 0.93
C PHE A 360 1.55 7.00 -0.37
N LEU A 361 1.83 8.30 -0.49
CA LEU A 361 1.57 9.05 -1.71
C LEU A 361 2.84 9.16 -2.54
N ASN A 362 2.72 8.87 -3.84
CA ASN A 362 3.82 9.10 -4.76
C ASN A 362 3.80 10.57 -5.21
N TYR A 363 4.83 11.32 -4.84
CA TYR A 363 5.06 12.70 -5.25
C TYR A 363 5.87 12.75 -6.55
N ASN A 364 5.54 11.91 -7.53
CA ASN A 364 6.13 12.03 -8.87
C ASN A 364 5.51 13.26 -9.56
N TYR A 365 6.07 14.43 -9.28
CA TYR A 365 6.01 15.55 -10.20
C TYR A 365 6.86 15.19 -11.43
N PRO A 366 6.41 15.44 -12.67
CA PRO A 366 7.32 15.48 -13.80
C PRO A 366 8.32 16.61 -13.52
N SER A 367 9.54 16.23 -13.15
CA SER A 367 10.66 17.15 -12.96
C SER A 367 10.97 17.81 -14.30
N LEU A 368 10.64 19.10 -14.45
CA LEU A 368 11.36 19.93 -15.40
C LEU A 368 12.81 20.00 -14.92
N SER A 369 13.68 19.46 -15.77
CA SER A 369 15.13 19.53 -15.68
C SER A 369 15.61 20.98 -15.56
N ILE A 370 16.64 21.16 -14.73
CA ILE A 370 17.34 22.41 -14.48
C ILE A 370 18.24 22.74 -15.70
N HIS A 371 18.38 24.04 -15.99
CA HIS A 371 19.41 24.75 -16.79
C HIS A 371 19.03 25.25 -18.21
N SER A 372 18.64 26.53 -18.32
CA SER A 372 19.35 27.50 -19.17
C SER A 372 18.80 28.92 -18.99
N GLU A 373 19.74 29.86 -18.86
CA GLU A 373 19.51 31.30 -18.77
C GLU A 373 19.00 31.91 -20.08
N ALA A 374 18.46 33.13 -19.92
CA ALA A 374 18.36 34.23 -20.88
C ALA A 374 17.16 34.27 -21.85
N THR A 375 16.27 35.23 -21.54
CA THR A 375 15.74 36.27 -22.45
C THR A 375 14.24 36.25 -22.77
N THR A 376 13.63 37.43 -22.51
CA THR A 376 12.39 38.03 -23.04
C THR A 376 11.00 37.63 -22.50
N ARG A 377 10.51 38.49 -21.58
CA ARG A 377 9.23 39.25 -21.55
C ARG A 377 7.85 38.55 -21.66
N PRO A 378 6.82 39.16 -21.02
CA PRO A 378 5.65 38.47 -20.52
C PRO A 378 4.45 38.58 -21.46
N THR A 379 3.74 37.48 -21.69
CA THR A 379 2.39 37.52 -22.25
C THR A 379 1.45 36.72 -21.36
N SER A 380 0.50 37.47 -20.82
CA SER A 380 -0.69 37.08 -20.07
C SER A 380 -1.33 35.76 -20.52
N ASN A 381 -1.42 34.83 -19.58
CA ASN A 381 -2.55 33.90 -19.43
C ASN A 381 -2.70 33.59 -17.93
N PRO A 382 -3.91 33.63 -17.33
CA PRO A 382 -4.09 33.42 -15.90
C PRO A 382 -3.97 31.92 -15.61
N SER A 383 -2.73 31.46 -15.45
CA SER A 383 -2.44 30.10 -15.00
C SER A 383 -3.09 29.86 -13.64
N ILE A 384 -3.86 28.80 -13.56
CA ILE A 384 -4.32 28.13 -12.34
C ILE A 384 -3.12 28.01 -11.39
N LYS A 385 -2.99 28.94 -10.45
CA LYS A 385 -2.16 28.74 -9.27
C LYS A 385 -2.93 27.74 -8.43
N VAL A 386 -2.62 26.45 -8.58
CA VAL A 386 -3.05 25.43 -7.62
C VAL A 386 -2.49 25.91 -6.28
N LYS A 387 -3.35 26.46 -5.43
CA LYS A 387 -2.94 26.83 -4.08
C LYS A 387 -2.80 25.51 -3.34
N ASP A 388 -1.57 25.10 -3.02
CA ASP A 388 -1.21 23.88 -2.28
C ASP A 388 -1.70 23.91 -0.81
N ASN A 389 -2.98 24.20 -0.59
CA ASN A 389 -3.57 24.42 0.72
C ASN A 389 -4.70 23.39 0.97
N LEU A 390 -4.82 22.92 2.22
CA LEU A 390 -5.83 21.94 2.65
C LEU A 390 -7.29 22.43 2.52
N LEU A 391 -7.48 23.72 2.23
CA LEU A 391 -8.76 24.38 2.07
C LEU A 391 -9.45 24.07 0.72
N GLN A 392 -8.69 23.88 -0.36
CA GLN A 392 -9.26 23.67 -1.69
C GLN A 392 -10.07 22.37 -1.82
N PRO A 393 -9.61 21.21 -1.30
CA PRO A 393 -10.41 19.98 -1.29
C PRO A 393 -11.71 20.12 -0.50
N LEU A 394 -11.70 20.90 0.58
CA LEU A 394 -12.88 21.13 1.41
C LEU A 394 -13.91 22.00 0.67
N LEU A 395 -13.46 23.10 0.06
CA LEU A 395 -14.34 23.98 -0.71
C LEU A 395 -14.97 23.26 -1.91
N GLN A 396 -14.20 22.41 -2.59
CA GLN A 396 -14.71 21.56 -3.67
C GLN A 396 -15.72 20.53 -3.16
N CYS A 397 -15.52 19.97 -1.96
CA CYS A 397 -16.45 19.00 -1.38
C CYS A 397 -17.74 19.64 -0.83
N LEU A 398 -17.78 20.96 -0.69
CA LEU A 398 -18.93 21.75 -0.26
C LEU A 398 -19.52 22.63 -1.39
N ASP A 399 -18.97 22.57 -2.61
CA ASP A 399 -19.32 23.41 -3.76
C ASP A 399 -19.51 24.91 -3.40
N THR A 400 -18.61 25.45 -2.56
CA THR A 400 -18.71 26.84 -2.10
C THR A 400 -17.41 27.62 -2.22
N SER A 401 -17.56 28.93 -2.38
CA SER A 401 -16.44 29.88 -2.50
C SER A 401 -15.78 30.23 -1.17
N SER A 402 -16.51 30.10 -0.05
CA SER A 402 -16.01 30.37 1.31
C SER A 402 -16.91 29.73 2.37
N LEU A 403 -16.31 29.39 3.51
CA LEU A 403 -17.02 28.74 4.63
C LEU A 403 -18.08 29.63 5.32
N PRO A 404 -17.83 30.94 5.56
CA PRO A 404 -18.80 31.86 6.14
C PRO A 404 -20.03 32.05 5.24
N SER A 405 -19.82 32.15 3.91
CA SER A 405 -20.92 32.25 2.97
C SER A 405 -21.80 31.01 2.97
N TYR A 406 -21.21 29.82 3.12
CA TYR A 406 -21.97 28.58 3.28
C TYR A 406 -22.81 28.61 4.57
N PHE A 407 -22.20 29.01 5.69
CA PHE A 407 -22.86 29.12 6.99
C PHE A 407 -24.07 30.06 6.93
N TRP A 408 -23.90 31.30 6.46
CA TRP A 408 -25.00 32.28 6.43
C TRP A 408 -26.10 31.92 5.44
N ARG A 409 -25.78 31.38 4.26
CA ARG A 409 -26.79 30.93 3.28
C ARG A 409 -27.63 29.76 3.81
N SER A 410 -26.98 28.78 4.42
CA SER A 410 -27.65 27.60 4.96
C SER A 410 -28.42 27.90 6.25
N LEU A 411 -27.92 28.83 7.08
CA LEU A 411 -28.65 29.36 8.22
C LEU A 411 -29.88 30.16 7.77
N ALA A 412 -29.74 31.02 6.75
CA ALA A 412 -30.86 31.80 6.22
C ALA A 412 -31.98 30.91 5.65
N SER A 413 -31.63 29.91 4.82
CA SER A 413 -32.62 29.02 4.21
C SER A 413 -33.42 28.24 5.27
N SER A 414 -32.73 27.72 6.29
CA SER A 414 -33.35 26.94 7.36
C SER A 414 -34.11 27.82 8.37
N LEU A 415 -33.62 29.05 8.62
CA LEU A 415 -34.30 30.04 9.44
C LEU A 415 -35.60 30.52 8.79
N SER A 416 -35.63 30.69 7.47
CA SER A 416 -36.83 31.10 6.72
C SER A 416 -38.01 30.15 7.00
N THR A 417 -37.78 28.84 6.91
CA THR A 417 -38.80 27.82 7.18
C THR A 417 -39.29 27.88 8.63
N ARG A 418 -38.38 28.05 9.60
CA ARG A 418 -38.75 28.14 11.03
C ARG A 418 -39.52 29.42 11.36
N VAL A 419 -39.18 30.54 10.74
CA VAL A 419 -39.92 31.79 10.90
C VAL A 419 -41.32 31.66 10.30
N GLN A 420 -41.46 31.04 9.12
CA GLN A 420 -42.77 30.75 8.52
C GLN A 420 -43.64 29.89 9.45
N GLU A 421 -43.08 28.82 10.03
CA GLU A 421 -43.79 28.00 11.01
C GLU A 421 -44.29 28.81 12.22
N ILE A 422 -43.47 29.70 12.77
CA ILE A 422 -43.85 30.55 13.92
C ILE A 422 -44.96 31.54 13.54
N ILE A 423 -44.89 32.14 12.36
CA ILE A 423 -45.91 33.09 11.90
C ILE A 423 -47.22 32.37 11.58
N ASN A 424 -47.16 31.19 10.95
CA ASN A 424 -48.33 30.37 10.60
C ASN A 424 -49.02 29.79 11.83
N ARG A 425 -48.27 29.43 12.87
CA ARG A 425 -48.81 28.93 14.15
C ARG A 425 -49.58 30.01 14.93
N GLY A 426 -49.38 31.29 14.62
CA GLY A 426 -50.06 32.41 15.25
C GLY A 426 -49.68 32.60 16.73
N GLY A 427 -50.36 33.52 17.41
CA GLY A 427 -50.16 33.81 18.84
C GLY A 427 -49.29 35.03 19.14
N VAL A 428 -48.90 35.17 20.41
CA VAL A 428 -48.20 36.36 20.95
C VAL A 428 -46.81 36.52 20.35
N SER A 429 -46.08 35.43 20.12
CA SER A 429 -44.77 35.42 19.46
C SER A 429 -44.86 35.93 18.01
N ALA A 430 -45.84 35.46 17.24
CA ALA A 430 -46.06 35.92 15.86
C ALA A 430 -46.41 37.43 15.79
N ARG A 431 -47.24 37.92 16.72
CA ARG A 431 -47.60 39.36 16.80
C ARG A 431 -46.39 40.22 17.18
N THR A 432 -45.57 39.73 18.12
CA THR A 432 -44.35 40.40 18.59
C THR A 432 -43.24 40.43 17.53
N LEU A 433 -43.13 39.37 16.70
CA LEU A 433 -42.23 39.34 15.55
C LEU A 433 -42.65 40.33 14.47
N ARG A 434 -43.96 40.49 14.20
CA ARG A 434 -44.47 41.47 13.23
C ARG A 434 -44.21 42.91 13.70
N SER A 435 -44.44 43.21 14.98
CA SER A 435 -44.22 44.57 15.51
C SER A 435 -42.74 44.96 15.62
N ASN A 436 -41.84 44.01 15.85
CA ASN A 436 -40.40 44.25 15.98
C ASN A 436 -39.60 43.96 14.70
N ARG A 437 -40.25 43.78 13.54
CA ARG A 437 -39.61 43.35 12.29
C ARG A 437 -38.40 44.21 11.89
N GLU A 438 -38.53 45.53 11.90
CA GLU A 438 -37.44 46.42 11.49
C GLU A 438 -36.28 46.41 12.49
N ARG A 439 -36.56 46.24 13.79
CA ARG A 439 -35.54 46.05 14.82
C ARG A 439 -34.79 44.73 14.64
N LEU A 440 -35.51 43.64 14.35
CA LEU A 440 -34.91 42.33 14.07
C LEU A 440 -34.03 42.38 12.82
N ARG A 441 -34.47 43.09 11.78
CA ARG A 441 -33.73 43.29 10.54
C ARG A 441 -32.40 43.99 10.79
N GLU A 442 -32.41 45.05 11.60
CA GLU A 442 -31.19 45.79 11.93
C GLU A 442 -30.25 44.97 12.83
N GLN A 443 -30.78 44.31 13.85
CA GLN A 443 -29.99 43.43 14.72
C GLN A 443 -29.38 42.24 13.96
N LEU A 444 -30.08 41.72 12.94
CA LEU A 444 -29.56 40.65 12.09
C LEU A 444 -28.49 41.15 11.13
N ARG A 445 -28.64 42.36 10.56
CA ARG A 445 -27.59 43.01 9.78
C ARG A 445 -26.34 43.24 10.63
N GLU A 446 -26.50 43.77 11.83
CA GLU A 446 -25.40 43.99 12.77
C GLU A 446 -24.74 42.66 13.18
N CYS A 447 -25.53 41.60 13.36
CA CYS A 447 -25.02 40.25 13.65
C CYS A 447 -24.17 39.69 12.50
N VAL A 448 -24.61 39.83 11.25
CA VAL A 448 -23.85 39.40 10.06
C VAL A 448 -22.60 40.26 9.87
N LEU A 449 -22.70 41.57 10.08
CA LEU A 449 -21.56 42.48 10.03
C LEU A 449 -20.53 42.11 11.10
N ARG A 450 -20.93 41.99 12.36
CA ARG A 450 -20.06 41.53 13.46
C ARG A 450 -19.48 40.15 13.17
N GLY A 451 -20.28 39.23 12.63
CA GLY A 451 -19.88 37.88 12.29
C GLY A 451 -18.97 37.76 11.08
N SER A 452 -18.87 38.79 10.22
CA SER A 452 -18.01 38.85 9.03
C SER A 452 -16.72 39.66 9.26
N HIS A 453 -16.59 40.28 10.43
CA HIS A 453 -15.36 40.91 10.90
C HIS A 453 -14.65 40.01 11.92
N LEU A 454 -13.41 39.64 11.63
CA LEU A 454 -12.53 39.02 12.61
C LEU A 454 -11.88 40.12 13.47
N PRO A 455 -11.80 39.98 14.81
CA PRO A 455 -11.08 40.94 15.64
C PRO A 455 -9.62 41.12 15.19
N ASN A 456 -9.14 42.35 15.02
CA ASN A 456 -7.79 42.63 14.46
C ASN A 456 -6.63 41.88 15.17
N ASN A 457 -6.80 41.60 16.47
CA ASN A 457 -5.80 40.91 17.28
C ASN A 457 -5.75 39.39 17.02
N SER A 458 -6.82 38.78 16.48
CA SER A 458 -6.83 37.36 16.12
C SER A 458 -6.25 37.12 14.71
N VAL A 459 -6.51 38.02 13.74
CA VAL A 459 -5.92 37.94 12.38
C VAL A 459 -4.39 37.88 12.41
N THR A 460 -3.78 38.72 13.23
CA THR A 460 -2.32 38.81 13.38
C THR A 460 -1.71 37.53 13.98
N ARG A 461 -2.44 36.83 14.87
CA ARG A 461 -2.00 35.57 15.51
C ARG A 461 -2.17 34.35 14.60
N LEU A 462 -3.10 34.43 13.65
CA LEU A 462 -3.35 33.35 12.68
C LEU A 462 -2.36 33.39 11.50
N GLY A 463 -1.57 34.46 11.35
CA GLY A 463 -0.49 34.57 10.35
C GLY A 463 -0.92 35.20 9.02
N GLY A 464 -2.06 35.90 9.00
CA GLY A 464 -2.51 36.68 7.84
C GLY A 464 -1.80 38.03 7.75
N SER A 465 -1.73 38.61 6.55
CA SER A 465 -1.19 39.96 6.35
C SER A 465 -1.94 40.98 7.22
N THR A 466 -1.22 41.96 7.75
CA THR A 466 -1.73 43.07 8.58
C THR A 466 -2.80 43.87 7.85
N GLY A 467 -4.06 43.45 7.99
CA GLY A 467 -5.24 44.12 7.47
C GLY A 467 -6.51 43.45 8.00
N PRO A 468 -7.62 44.19 8.19
CA PRO A 468 -8.88 43.58 8.56
C PRO A 468 -9.31 42.64 7.44
N ILE A 469 -9.36 41.33 7.73
CA ILE A 469 -9.99 40.36 6.83
C ILE A 469 -11.49 40.62 6.94
N VAL A 470 -11.98 41.55 6.13
CA VAL A 470 -13.39 41.71 5.84
C VAL A 470 -13.67 40.79 4.68
N VAL A 471 -14.52 39.79 4.88
CA VAL A 471 -15.07 39.05 3.75
C VAL A 471 -15.80 40.07 2.89
N GLY A 472 -15.25 40.40 1.71
CA GLY A 472 -15.74 41.46 0.82
C GLY A 472 -17.18 41.28 0.30
N ASN A 473 -17.89 40.26 0.78
CA ASN A 473 -19.24 39.87 0.39
C ASN A 473 -20.26 39.92 1.56
N TRP A 474 -19.93 40.50 2.72
CA TRP A 474 -20.85 40.57 3.87
C TRP A 474 -22.20 41.24 3.52
N GLU A 475 -22.19 42.23 2.63
CA GLU A 475 -23.42 42.89 2.15
C GLU A 475 -24.33 41.93 1.40
N ARG A 476 -23.76 40.99 0.63
CA ARG A 476 -24.51 39.93 -0.06
C ARG A 476 -25.09 38.92 0.94
N GLU A 477 -24.37 38.61 2.01
CA GLU A 477 -24.83 37.67 3.06
C GLU A 477 -25.93 38.28 3.92
N ALA A 478 -25.78 39.56 4.30
CA ALA A 478 -26.82 40.34 4.96
C ALA A 478 -28.06 40.48 4.05
N ALA A 479 -27.88 40.63 2.74
CA ALA A 479 -28.94 40.63 1.76
C ALA A 479 -29.58 39.24 1.52
N VAL A 480 -28.95 38.13 1.90
CA VAL A 480 -29.56 36.78 1.85
C VAL A 480 -30.40 36.50 3.11
N MET A 481 -30.06 37.12 4.24
CA MET A 481 -30.81 37.00 5.50
C MET A 481 -32.03 37.93 5.62
N ASN A 482 -32.11 39.01 4.85
CA ASN A 482 -33.25 39.94 4.87
C ASN A 482 -34.51 39.42 4.14
N PRO A 483 -34.41 38.79 2.95
CA PRO A 483 -35.56 38.27 2.20
C PRO A 483 -36.27 37.11 2.89
N THR A 484 -35.61 36.39 3.80
CA THR A 484 -36.22 35.28 4.54
C THR A 484 -37.33 35.76 5.48
N LEU A 485 -37.26 37.01 5.95
CA LEU A 485 -38.31 37.65 6.75
C LEU A 485 -39.44 38.24 5.87
N GLU A 486 -39.15 38.65 4.63
CA GLU A 486 -40.14 39.22 3.70
C GLU A 486 -40.92 38.15 2.92
N LYS A 487 -40.25 37.09 2.46
CA LYS A 487 -40.86 35.98 1.72
C LYS A 487 -41.88 35.23 2.59
N ALA A 488 -41.60 35.07 3.89
CA ALA A 488 -42.51 34.49 4.86
C ALA A 488 -43.85 35.23 4.99
N ASN A 489 -43.88 36.54 4.73
CA ASN A 489 -45.08 37.37 4.87
C ASN A 489 -45.85 37.48 3.55
N LYS A 490 -45.13 37.47 2.41
CA LYS A 490 -45.74 37.51 1.07
C LYS A 490 -46.54 36.23 0.78
N ASP A 491 -46.02 35.07 1.19
CA ASP A 491 -46.72 33.77 1.06
C ASP A 491 -47.98 33.68 1.95
N ILE A 492 -48.00 34.40 3.09
CA ILE A 492 -49.17 34.49 3.98
C ILE A 492 -50.21 35.46 3.44
N PHE A 493 -49.80 36.58 2.85
CA PHE A 493 -50.74 37.50 2.18
C PHE A 493 -51.35 36.89 0.92
N THR A 494 -50.63 36.03 0.20
CA THR A 494 -51.22 35.25 -0.91
C THR A 494 -52.14 34.14 -0.41
N MET A 495 -51.80 33.41 0.67
CA MET A 495 -52.69 32.40 1.28
C MET A 495 -53.97 33.00 1.90
N ILE A 496 -53.86 34.15 2.60
CA ILE A 496 -55.02 34.87 3.16
C ILE A 496 -55.82 35.56 2.03
N GLY A 497 -55.15 36.03 0.98
CA GLY A 497 -55.79 36.58 -0.22
C GLY A 497 -56.58 35.55 -1.04
N GLU A 498 -56.12 34.30 -1.09
CA GLU A 498 -56.82 33.20 -1.77
C GLU A 498 -57.97 32.63 -0.93
N CYS A 499 -57.88 32.60 0.40
CA CYS A 499 -59.01 32.24 1.26
C CYS A 499 -60.08 33.34 1.39
N GLY A 500 -59.78 34.58 0.99
CA GLY A 500 -60.70 35.73 1.04
C GLY A 500 -61.63 35.88 -0.19
N LEU A 501 -61.51 35.02 -1.20
CA LEU A 501 -62.29 35.09 -2.46
C LEU A 501 -63.21 33.88 -2.68
N ALA A 502 -63.59 33.16 -1.61
CA ALA A 502 -64.56 32.06 -1.66
C ALA A 502 -65.81 32.29 -0.78
N HIS A 503 -66.07 33.53 -0.36
CA HIS A 503 -67.37 33.93 0.16
C HIS A 503 -67.69 35.37 -0.24
N ASN A 504 -68.24 35.52 -1.43
CA ASN A 504 -69.40 36.35 -1.73
C ASN A 504 -70.09 35.81 -2.98
#